data_AF-A0A9J6FEA6-F1
#
_entry.id   AF-A0A9J6FEA6-F1
#
_cell.length_a   1.000
_cell.length_b   1.000
_cell.length_c   1.000
_cell.angle_alpha   90.00
_cell.angle_beta   90.00
_cell.angle_gamma   90.00
#
_symmetry.space_group_name_H-M   'P 1'
#
loop_
_entity.id
_entity.type
_entity.pdbx_description
1 polymer ?
#
loop_
_entity_poly.entity_id
_entity_poly.type
_entity_poly.pdbx_seq_one_letter_code
_entity_poly.pdbx_strand_id
1 'polypeptide(L)'
;MIENQHRIAIIFEDDIRFEPYFRTKVAALLTEVRHLDWDLIYLGRKRLSGSKEPLVSGSSLLVHVDYSYWTLCYALTLSGARKLVDADPLPRMVPVDEYLPIMFDKHPE
;
A
#
# COMPACT_ATOMS: atom_id res chain seq x y z
N MET A 1 -3.21 15.24 -1.49
CA MET A 1 -3.66 14.30 -2.54
C MET A 1 -5.14 14.49 -2.88
N ILE A 2 -6.04 14.31 -1.90
CA ILE A 2 -7.49 14.39 -2.13
C ILE A 2 -7.92 15.78 -2.59
N GLU A 3 -7.61 16.84 -1.85
CA GLU A 3 -8.01 18.22 -2.23
C GLU A 3 -7.53 18.60 -3.64
N ASN A 4 -6.27 18.29 -3.95
CA ASN A 4 -5.65 18.56 -5.25
C ASN A 4 -5.99 17.53 -6.35
N GLN A 5 -6.87 16.56 -6.08
CA GLN A 5 -7.28 15.48 -7.00
C GLN A 5 -6.11 14.75 -7.68
N HIS A 6 -5.00 14.52 -6.95
CA HIS A 6 -3.89 13.73 -7.48
C HIS A 6 -4.33 12.27 -7.60
N ARG A 7 -4.24 11.72 -8.82
CA ARG A 7 -4.67 10.34 -9.13
C ARG A 7 -3.95 9.30 -8.28
N ILE A 8 -2.64 9.47 -8.09
CA ILE A 8 -1.77 8.58 -7.36
C ILE A 8 -0.81 9.43 -6.52
N ALA A 9 -0.55 9.00 -5.29
CA ALA A 9 0.51 9.51 -4.45
C ALA A 9 1.39 8.33 -3.98
N ILE A 10 2.67 8.60 -3.75
CA ILE A 10 3.55 7.67 -3.05
C ILE A 10 3.94 8.33 -1.74
N ILE A 11 3.70 7.63 -0.64
CA ILE A 11 3.93 8.09 0.71
C ILE A 11 5.14 7.35 1.25
N PHE A 12 6.02 8.09 1.92
CA PHE A 12 7.24 7.60 2.53
C PHE A 12 7.29 8.05 3.99
N GLU A 13 7.73 7.17 4.88
CA GLU A 13 8.29 7.59 6.17
C GLU A 13 9.61 8.35 5.93
N ASP A 14 9.99 9.20 6.87
CA ASP A 14 11.13 10.11 6.74
C ASP A 14 12.48 9.42 6.92
N ASP A 15 12.52 8.23 7.54
CA ASP A 15 13.74 7.49 7.88
C ASP A 15 14.05 6.31 6.94
N ILE A 16 13.32 6.18 5.82
CA ILE A 16 13.51 5.08 4.89
C ILE A 16 14.82 5.17 4.10
N ARG A 17 15.28 4.02 3.62
CA ARG A 17 16.39 3.91 2.67
C ARG A 17 15.92 3.30 1.37
N PHE A 18 16.24 3.95 0.26
CA PHE A 18 15.91 3.45 -1.06
C PHE A 18 16.89 2.39 -1.53
N GLU A 19 16.36 1.33 -2.13
CA GLU A 19 17.18 0.36 -2.85
C GLU A 19 17.79 0.96 -4.13
N PRO A 20 18.88 0.39 -4.67
CA PRO A 20 19.38 0.75 -5.99
C PRO A 20 18.28 0.72 -7.05
N TYR A 21 18.31 1.73 -7.92
CA TYR A 21 17.35 1.89 -9.02
C TYR A 21 15.88 2.04 -8.60
N PHE A 22 15.61 2.47 -7.36
CA PHE A 22 14.25 2.64 -6.82
C PHE A 22 13.28 3.34 -7.78
N ARG A 23 13.67 4.50 -8.33
CA ARG A 23 12.83 5.25 -9.28
C ARG A 23 12.47 4.44 -10.53
N THR A 24 13.43 3.70 -11.09
CA THR A 24 13.21 2.84 -12.25
C THR A 24 12.27 1.69 -11.92
N LYS A 25 12.44 1.05 -10.75
CA LYS A 25 11.54 -0.01 -10.27
C LYS A 25 10.11 0.50 -10.08
N VAL A 26 9.95 1.67 -9.45
CA VAL A 26 8.63 2.31 -9.28
C VAL A 26 8.00 2.68 -10.61
N ALA A 27 8.76 3.20 -11.57
CA ALA A 27 8.23 3.52 -12.90
C ALA A 27 7.75 2.27 -13.65
N ALA A 28 8.48 1.15 -13.55
CA ALA A 28 8.08 -0.13 -14.10
C ALA A 28 6.79 -0.65 -13.43
N LEU A 29 6.73 -0.60 -12.10
CA LEU A 29 5.53 -0.96 -11.33
C LEU A 29 4.32 -0.11 -11.76
N LEU A 30 4.45 1.22 -11.78
CA LEU A 30 3.38 2.13 -12.19
C LEU A 30 2.95 1.94 -13.65
N THR A 31 3.75 1.28 -14.48
CA THR A 31 3.38 0.90 -15.84
C THR A 31 2.59 -0.41 -15.84
N GLU A 32 3.02 -1.42 -15.09
CA GLU A 32 2.34 -2.71 -14.96
C GLU A 32 0.93 -2.56 -14.36
N VAL A 33 0.79 -1.73 -13.32
CA VAL A 33 -0.49 -1.59 -12.60
C VAL A 33 -1.52 -0.67 -13.28
N ARG A 34 -1.23 -0.13 -14.48
CA ARG A 34 -2.19 0.75 -15.19
C ARG A 34 -3.47 0.03 -15.60
N HIS A 35 -3.38 -1.29 -15.79
CA HIS A 35 -4.47 -2.15 -16.23
C HIS A 35 -5.11 -2.93 -15.08
N LEU A 36 -4.63 -2.72 -13.84
CA LEU A 36 -5.12 -3.38 -12.64
C LEU A 36 -6.02 -2.43 -11.87
N ASP A 37 -7.04 -2.98 -11.20
CA ASP A 37 -7.80 -2.25 -10.21
C ASP A 37 -7.11 -2.40 -8.85
N TRP A 38 -6.71 -1.28 -8.25
CA TRP A 38 -6.01 -1.26 -6.97
C TRP A 38 -6.23 0.07 -6.25
N ASP A 39 -6.19 0.01 -4.92
CA ASP A 39 -6.28 1.20 -4.07
C ASP A 39 -4.98 1.53 -3.36
N LEU A 40 -4.27 0.50 -2.88
CA LEU A 40 -3.03 0.62 -2.13
C LEU A 40 -2.02 -0.45 -2.57
N ILE A 41 -0.76 -0.07 -2.75
CA ILE A 41 0.36 -0.99 -2.98
C ILE A 41 1.46 -0.68 -1.98
N TYR A 42 1.84 -1.66 -1.17
CA TYR A 42 3.03 -1.56 -0.33
C TYR A 42 4.31 -1.60 -1.20
N LEU A 43 5.19 -0.63 -0.98
CA LEU A 43 6.54 -0.58 -1.56
C LEU A 43 7.62 -0.87 -0.51
N GLY A 44 7.32 -0.67 0.77
CA GLY A 44 8.15 -1.03 1.90
C GLY A 44 7.29 -1.51 3.06
N ARG A 45 7.48 -2.77 3.46
CA ARG A 45 6.82 -3.38 4.62
C ARG A 45 7.60 -4.56 5.18
N LYS A 46 7.29 -4.95 6.41
CA LYS A 46 7.76 -6.21 6.99
C LYS A 46 6.79 -7.34 6.67
N ARG A 47 7.22 -8.23 5.77
CA ARG A 47 6.53 -9.49 5.47
C ARG A 47 6.64 -10.43 6.66
N LEU A 48 5.55 -11.11 7.00
CA LEU A 48 5.54 -12.12 8.06
C LEU A 48 5.91 -13.51 7.52
N SER A 49 6.59 -14.30 8.34
CA SER A 49 6.94 -15.68 7.95
C SER A 49 5.68 -16.53 7.84
N GLY A 50 5.55 -17.29 6.75
CA GLY A 50 4.42 -18.19 6.53
C GLY A 50 3.16 -17.54 5.91
N SER A 51 3.16 -16.23 5.66
CA SER A 51 2.08 -15.54 4.95
C SER A 51 1.91 -16.11 3.54
N LYS A 52 0.67 -16.45 3.15
CA LYS A 52 0.37 -16.89 1.78
C LYS A 52 0.04 -15.65 0.94
N GLU A 53 1.03 -15.20 0.19
CA GLU A 53 0.91 -14.00 -0.67
C GLU A 53 0.93 -14.43 -2.13
N PRO A 54 -0.21 -14.90 -2.69
CA PRO A 54 -0.27 -15.36 -4.08
C PRO A 54 -0.07 -14.18 -5.03
N LEU A 55 0.47 -14.45 -6.22
CA LEU A 55 0.64 -13.44 -7.27
C LEU A 55 -0.71 -12.81 -7.64
N VAL A 56 -0.72 -11.51 -7.88
CA VAL A 56 -1.88 -10.82 -8.45
C VAL A 56 -2.01 -11.24 -9.92
N SER A 57 -3.23 -11.63 -10.32
CA SER A 57 -3.49 -12.03 -11.71
C SER A 57 -3.19 -10.88 -12.67
N GLY A 58 -2.37 -11.14 -13.70
CA GLY A 58 -1.95 -10.11 -14.66
C GLY A 58 -0.76 -9.26 -14.20
N SER A 59 -0.14 -9.58 -13.06
CA SER A 59 1.05 -8.91 -12.54
C SER A 59 2.20 -9.90 -12.35
N SER A 60 3.42 -9.43 -12.64
CA SER A 60 4.65 -10.16 -12.33
C SER A 60 5.38 -9.58 -11.11
N LEU A 61 4.96 -8.41 -10.65
CA LEU A 61 5.60 -7.64 -9.58
C LEU A 61 4.80 -7.62 -8.27
N LEU A 62 3.52 -7.98 -8.30
CA LEU A 62 2.62 -7.87 -7.16
C LEU A 62 2.13 -9.22 -6.64
N VAL A 63 1.87 -9.23 -5.34
CA VAL A 63 1.18 -10.29 -4.61
C VAL A 63 -0.02 -9.70 -3.87
N HIS A 64 -1.04 -10.51 -3.64
CA HIS A 64 -2.07 -10.19 -2.66
C HIS A 64 -1.44 -10.25 -1.27
N VAL A 65 -1.36 -9.09 -0.63
CA VAL A 65 -0.73 -8.94 0.68
C VAL A 65 -1.54 -9.65 1.76
N ASP A 66 -0.83 -10.28 2.70
CA ASP A 66 -1.39 -10.79 3.95
C ASP A 66 -1.08 -9.80 5.09
N TYR A 67 -1.43 -10.13 6.33
CA TYR A 67 -1.09 -9.30 7.49
C TYR A 67 0.39 -8.90 7.50
N SER A 68 0.63 -7.61 7.77
CA SER A 68 1.94 -6.98 7.59
C SER A 68 2.19 -5.92 8.64
N TYR A 69 3.45 -5.79 9.07
CA TYR A 69 3.90 -4.71 9.95
C TYR A 69 4.77 -3.70 9.20
N TRP A 70 5.05 -2.56 9.85
CA TRP A 70 5.96 -1.52 9.36
C TRP A 70 5.49 -0.92 8.03
N THR A 71 4.54 0.02 8.06
CA THR A 71 4.04 0.70 6.86
C THR A 71 5.02 1.79 6.39
N LEU A 72 6.20 1.36 5.93
CA LEU A 72 7.31 2.27 5.60
C LEU A 72 7.02 3.13 4.35
N CYS A 73 6.42 2.50 3.33
CA CYS A 73 6.17 3.16 2.05
C CYS A 73 5.05 2.45 1.28
N TYR A 74 4.15 3.24 0.71
CA TYR A 74 3.06 2.73 -0.12
C TYR A 74 2.64 3.73 -1.20
N ALA A 75 2.20 3.20 -2.34
CA ALA A 75 1.46 3.95 -3.34
C ALA A 75 -0.04 3.86 -3.02
N LEU A 76 -0.76 4.95 -3.26
CA LEU A 76 -2.18 5.07 -3.00
C LEU A 76 -2.87 5.73 -4.19
N THR A 77 -4.03 5.22 -4.59
CA THR A 77 -4.90 5.88 -5.57
C THR A 77 -5.85 6.87 -4.90
N LEU A 78 -6.41 7.80 -5.67
CA LEU A 78 -7.37 8.78 -5.14
C LEU A 78 -8.61 8.11 -4.53
N SER A 79 -9.07 6.99 -5.11
CA SER A 79 -10.16 6.19 -4.53
C SER A 79 -9.74 5.56 -3.22
N GLY A 80 -8.54 4.96 -3.16
CA GLY A 80 -7.99 4.39 -1.94
C GLY A 80 -7.88 5.41 -0.82
N ALA A 81 -7.36 6.61 -1.13
CA ALA A 81 -7.24 7.70 -0.17
C ALA A 81 -8.60 8.12 0.42
N ARG A 82 -9.64 8.21 -0.42
CA ARG A 82 -11.00 8.52 0.05
C ARG A 82 -11.53 7.41 0.96
N LYS A 83 -11.40 6.14 0.56
CA LYS A 83 -11.84 4.99 1.38
C LYS A 83 -11.21 5.01 2.79
N LEU A 84 -9.92 5.34 2.90
CA LEU A 84 -9.23 5.43 4.19
C LEU A 84 -9.70 6.62 5.04
N VAL A 85 -9.94 7.79 4.44
CA VAL A 85 -10.43 8.96 5.18
C VAL A 85 -11.89 8.81 5.58
N ASP A 86 -12.73 8.28 4.68
CA ASP A 86 -14.17 8.11 4.88
C ASP A 86 -14.51 7.09 5.98
N ALA A 87 -13.56 6.21 6.32
CA ALA A 87 -13.67 5.30 7.46
C ALA A 87 -13.56 6.01 8.83
N ASP A 88 -13.26 7.32 8.83
CA ASP A 88 -13.11 8.17 10.02
C ASP A 88 -12.25 7.52 11.13
N PRO A 89 -10.95 7.29 10.88
CA PRO A 89 -10.10 6.57 11.83
C PRO A 89 -9.69 7.41 13.05
N LEU A 90 -9.79 8.74 12.99
CA LEU A 90 -9.25 9.64 14.02
C LEU A 90 -9.93 9.52 15.40
N PRO A 91 -11.26 9.32 15.51
CA PRO A 91 -11.93 9.11 16.80
C PRO A 91 -11.48 7.84 17.52
N ARG A 92 -10.91 6.87 16.79
CA ARG A 92 -10.39 5.61 17.32
C ARG A 92 -8.97 5.42 16.83
N MET A 93 -8.04 6.20 17.38
CA MET A 93 -6.62 6.18 16.99
C MET A 93 -6.05 4.76 16.97
N VAL A 94 -5.93 4.18 15.78
CA VAL A 94 -5.28 2.90 15.51
C VAL A 94 -3.94 3.19 14.82
N PRO A 95 -2.83 2.51 15.20
CA PRO A 95 -1.57 2.60 14.48
C PRO A 95 -1.77 2.32 12.99
N VAL A 96 -1.11 3.06 12.10
CA VAL A 96 -1.35 2.94 10.65
C VAL A 96 -1.04 1.54 10.10
N ASP A 97 -0.06 0.85 10.69
CA ASP A 97 0.31 -0.52 10.35
C ASP A 97 -0.68 -1.57 10.84
N GLU A 98 -1.59 -1.24 11.76
CA GLU A 98 -2.75 -2.07 12.10
C GLU A 98 -4.01 -1.64 11.33
N TYR A 99 -4.19 -0.33 11.17
CA TYR A 99 -5.33 0.26 10.48
C TYR A 99 -5.43 -0.22 9.03
N LEU A 100 -4.31 -0.19 8.29
CA LEU A 100 -4.34 -0.64 6.90
C LEU A 100 -4.75 -2.11 6.77
N PRO A 101 -4.15 -3.09 7.48
CA PRO A 101 -4.63 -4.47 7.45
C PRO A 101 -6.09 -4.67 7.84
N ILE A 102 -6.62 -3.89 8.78
CA ILE A 102 -8.05 -3.90 9.10
C ILE A 102 -8.88 -3.52 7.86
N MET A 103 -8.47 -2.48 7.13
CA MET A 103 -9.21 -1.99 5.96
C MET A 103 -9.24 -2.95 4.77
N PHE A 104 -8.40 -3.97 4.74
CA PHE A 104 -8.42 -5.04 3.72
C PHE A 104 -8.64 -6.44 4.31
N ASP A 105 -9.23 -6.53 5.50
CA ASP A 105 -9.65 -7.78 6.16
C ASP A 105 -8.52 -8.79 6.38
N LYS A 106 -7.32 -8.28 6.72
CA LYS A 106 -6.11 -9.09 7.00
C LYS A 106 -5.46 -8.72 8.33
N HIS A 107 -6.25 -8.40 9.34
CA HIS A 107 -5.77 -8.22 10.71
C HIS A 107 -6.14 -9.46 11.55
N PRO A 108 -5.25 -9.99 12.41
CA PRO A 108 -5.58 -11.09 13.32
C PRO A 108 -6.70 -10.69 14.31
N GLU A 109 -7.54 -11.64 14.72
CA GLU A 109 -8.53 -11.40 15.79
C GLU A 109 -7.88 -11.14 17.16
#